data_AF-A0A1Y1UYG1-F1
#
_entry.id   AF-A0A1Y1UYG1-F1
#
_cell.length_a   1.000
_cell.length_b   1.000
_cell.length_c   1.000
_cell.angle_alpha   90.00
_cell.angle_beta   90.00
_cell.angle_gamma   90.00
#
_symmetry.space_group_name_H-M   'P 1'
#
loop_
_entity.id
_entity.type
_entity.pdbx_description
1 polymer ?
#
loop_
_entity_poly.entity_id
_entity_poly.type
_entity_poly.pdbx_seq_one_letter_code
_entity_poly.pdbx_strand_id
1 'polypeptide(L)'
;MDNLISQYLLMKQINQKVILLLDNIIIMMTFSYISRVQLKRQPYYSTSINNYKFATYFTLSSFSIYTTLLALFNFNNFQFIADSSPFIILILFIGSYKYNNYYHKKMLHRIYKKYQEKKIVNDLKQSIDNNPENVEMKNIYNSVERITKEVYVKKEIKVFCNYYECEIASRFLRYKYKL
;
A
#
# COMPACT_ATOMS: atom_id res chain seq x y z
N MET A 1 -4.02 40.71 17.39
CA MET A 1 -4.01 39.86 18.60
C MET A 1 -2.70 39.14 18.61
N ASP A 2 -1.73 39.63 19.37
CA ASP A 2 -0.49 38.89 19.56
C ASP A 2 -0.82 37.55 20.21
N ASN A 3 -0.31 36.48 19.61
CA ASN A 3 -0.63 35.13 20.03
C ASN A 3 -0.05 34.92 21.44
N LEU A 4 -0.90 34.74 22.45
CA LEU A 4 -0.49 34.54 23.85
C LEU A 4 0.57 33.42 23.99
N ILE A 5 0.49 32.45 23.09
CA ILE A 5 1.45 31.36 22.94
C ILE A 5 2.82 31.87 22.45
N SER A 6 2.86 32.78 21.46
CA SER A 6 4.13 33.31 20.96
C SER A 6 4.84 34.16 22.02
N GLN A 7 4.10 34.93 22.80
CA GLN A 7 4.64 35.72 23.93
C GLN A 7 5.18 34.81 25.04
N TYR A 8 4.46 33.74 25.40
CA TYR A 8 4.91 32.76 26.40
C TYR A 8 6.18 32.01 25.95
N LEU A 9 6.26 31.61 24.68
CA LEU A 9 7.44 30.93 24.12
C LEU A 9 8.67 31.84 24.08
N LEU A 10 8.48 33.13 23.75
CA LEU A 10 9.52 34.17 23.81
C LEU A 10 10.05 34.36 25.24
N MET A 11 9.15 34.40 26.22
CA MET A 11 9.49 34.52 27.65
C MET A 11 10.32 33.33 28.15
N LYS A 12 10.10 32.14 27.59
CA LYS A 12 10.83 30.91 27.91
C LYS A 12 12.10 30.70 27.07
N GLN A 13 12.49 31.66 26.21
CA GLN A 13 13.61 31.53 25.25
C GLN A 13 13.51 30.30 24.33
N ILE A 14 12.30 29.77 24.09
CA ILE A 14 12.14 28.60 23.25
C ILE A 14 12.16 29.05 21.78
N ASN A 15 13.08 28.47 21.01
CA ASN A 15 13.21 28.77 19.59
C ASN A 15 11.99 28.25 18.81
N GLN A 16 11.08 29.15 18.44
CA GLN A 16 9.84 28.84 17.71
C GLN A 16 10.11 28.10 16.39
N LYS A 17 11.23 28.38 15.72
CA LYS A 17 11.63 27.69 14.48
C LYS A 17 11.90 26.20 14.72
N VAL A 18 12.50 25.87 15.87
CA VAL A 18 12.81 24.49 16.25
C VAL A 18 11.53 23.72 16.56
N ILE A 19 10.56 24.34 17.25
CA ILE A 19 9.26 23.72 17.50
C ILE A 19 8.56 23.38 16.19
N LEU A 20 8.45 24.35 15.27
CA LEU A 20 7.80 24.14 13.98
C LEU A 20 8.46 23.03 13.15
N LEU A 21 9.79 22.91 13.21
CA LEU A 21 10.51 21.83 12.53
C LEU A 21 10.20 20.47 13.18
N LEU A 22 10.20 20.38 14.51
CA LEU A 22 9.87 19.14 15.22
C LEU A 22 8.43 18.69 14.93
N ASP A 23 7.48 19.61 14.92
CA ASP A 23 6.08 19.31 14.62
C ASP A 23 5.92 18.75 13.18
N ASN A 24 6.55 19.38 12.19
CA ASN A 24 6.55 18.89 10.81
C ASN A 24 7.23 17.51 10.70
N ILE A 25 8.27 17.23 11.47
CA ILE A 25 8.92 15.92 11.49
C ILE A 25 7.99 14.85 12.10
N ILE A 26 7.26 15.17 13.17
CA ILE A 26 6.28 14.26 13.79
C ILE A 26 5.13 13.95 12.80
N ILE A 27 4.58 14.98 12.15
CA ILE A 27 3.53 14.82 11.12
C ILE A 27 4.05 13.96 9.96
N MET A 28 5.26 14.24 9.47
CA MET A 28 5.89 13.44 8.42
C MET A 28 5.97 11.97 8.80
N MET A 29 6.52 11.65 9.97
CA MET A 29 6.71 10.27 10.43
C MET A 29 5.40 9.52 10.62
N THR A 30 4.42 10.15 11.29
CA THR A 30 3.11 9.55 11.58
C THR A 30 2.34 9.23 10.29
N PHE A 31 2.20 10.19 9.38
CA PHE A 31 1.48 9.96 8.13
C PHE A 31 2.25 9.07 7.13
N SER A 32 3.58 9.07 7.17
CA SER A 32 4.39 8.10 6.41
C SER A 32 4.15 6.68 6.90
N TYR A 33 4.09 6.48 8.22
CA TYR A 33 3.77 5.18 8.80
C TYR A 33 2.36 4.73 8.41
N ILE A 34 1.34 5.59 8.58
CA ILE A 34 -0.05 5.26 8.26
C ILE A 34 -0.22 4.95 6.77
N SER A 35 0.36 5.75 5.86
CA SER A 35 0.29 5.50 4.41
C SER A 35 0.94 4.16 4.01
N ARG A 36 2.06 3.79 4.63
CA ARG A 36 2.72 2.49 4.43
C ARG A 36 1.87 1.32 4.95
N VAL A 37 1.24 1.48 6.11
CA VAL A 37 0.33 0.46 6.66
C VAL A 37 -0.88 0.30 5.75
N GLN A 38 -1.46 1.40 5.27
CA GLN A 38 -2.61 1.40 4.36
C GLN A 38 -2.28 0.66 3.06
N LEU A 39 -1.11 0.89 2.43
CA LEU A 39 -0.69 0.14 1.24
C LEU A 39 -0.68 -1.38 1.45
N LYS A 40 -0.24 -1.82 2.63
CA LYS A 40 -0.08 -3.25 2.96
C LYS A 40 -1.38 -3.91 3.43
N ARG A 41 -2.28 -3.16 4.08
CA ARG A 41 -3.46 -3.70 4.79
C ARG A 41 -4.80 -3.18 4.25
N GLN A 42 -4.83 -2.51 3.10
CA GLN A 42 -6.06 -1.93 2.56
C GLN A 42 -7.14 -2.99 2.27
N PRO A 43 -8.41 -2.75 2.67
CA PRO A 43 -9.51 -3.70 2.49
C PRO A 43 -10.19 -3.60 1.11
N TYR A 44 -10.61 -4.70 0.50
CA TYR A 44 -10.91 -4.74 -0.95
C TYR A 44 -12.26 -4.17 -1.40
N TYR A 45 -13.12 -3.75 -0.47
CA TYR A 45 -14.52 -3.42 -0.78
C TYR A 45 -14.71 -2.07 -1.49
N SER A 46 -13.76 -1.12 -1.37
CA SER A 46 -13.83 0.14 -2.10
C SER A 46 -12.46 0.67 -2.48
N THR A 47 -12.08 0.43 -3.73
CA THR A 47 -10.83 0.93 -4.31
C THR A 47 -10.78 2.45 -4.26
N SER A 48 -11.90 3.14 -4.52
CA SER A 48 -11.98 4.59 -4.47
C SER A 48 -11.72 5.15 -3.06
N ILE A 49 -12.36 4.56 -2.03
CA ILE A 49 -12.15 4.99 -0.64
C ILE A 49 -10.71 4.72 -0.20
N ASN A 50 -10.12 3.59 -0.58
CA ASN A 50 -8.73 3.29 -0.21
C ASN A 50 -7.73 4.19 -0.92
N ASN A 51 -7.93 4.43 -2.23
CA ASN A 51 -7.10 5.35 -2.99
C ASN A 51 -7.18 6.76 -2.40
N TYR A 52 -8.38 7.21 -2.02
CA TYR A 52 -8.57 8.49 -1.34
C TYR A 52 -7.81 8.53 0.00
N LYS A 53 -8.05 7.56 0.90
CA LYS A 53 -7.37 7.50 2.21
C LYS A 53 -5.85 7.47 2.07
N PHE A 54 -5.32 6.62 1.19
CA PHE A 54 -3.90 6.56 0.93
C PHE A 54 -3.37 7.89 0.39
N ALA A 55 -4.05 8.48 -0.59
CA ALA A 55 -3.65 9.74 -1.19
C ALA A 55 -3.62 10.86 -0.14
N THR A 56 -4.63 10.96 0.73
CA THR A 56 -4.64 11.94 1.83
C THR A 56 -3.43 11.75 2.74
N TYR A 57 -3.18 10.54 3.25
CA TYR A 57 -2.06 10.30 4.16
C TYR A 57 -0.70 10.52 3.50
N PHE A 58 -0.54 10.06 2.26
CA PHE A 58 0.72 10.22 1.54
C PHE A 58 0.99 11.68 1.17
N THR A 59 -0.03 12.43 0.75
CA THR A 59 0.07 13.86 0.46
C THR A 59 0.41 14.64 1.73
N LEU A 60 -0.23 14.38 2.87
CA LEU A 60 0.11 15.02 4.14
C LEU A 60 1.57 14.76 4.53
N SER A 61 2.04 13.52 4.40
CA SER A 61 3.44 13.17 4.69
C SER A 61 4.42 13.88 3.75
N SER A 62 4.12 13.87 2.45
CA SER A 62 4.97 14.47 1.41
C SER A 62 4.98 16.00 1.48
N PHE A 63 3.84 16.61 1.81
CA PHE A 63 3.74 18.04 2.02
C PHE A 63 4.49 18.47 3.29
N SER A 64 4.48 17.65 4.34
CA SER A 64 5.30 17.87 5.54
C SER A 64 6.81 17.83 5.25
N ILE A 65 7.25 16.97 4.32
CA ILE A 65 8.63 16.96 3.83
C ILE A 65 8.93 18.27 3.08
N TYR A 66 8.03 18.66 2.18
CA TYR A 66 8.15 19.91 1.42
C TYR A 66 8.25 21.13 2.35
N THR A 67 7.37 21.27 3.34
CA THR A 67 7.41 22.38 4.31
C THR A 67 8.70 22.37 5.13
N THR A 68 9.17 21.19 5.55
CA THR A 68 10.45 21.04 6.27
C THR A 68 11.63 21.53 5.41
N LEU A 69 11.67 21.13 4.13
CA LEU A 69 12.71 21.59 3.20
C LEU A 69 12.68 23.11 3.01
N LEU A 70 11.50 23.69 2.79
CA LEU A 70 11.35 25.14 2.67
C LEU A 70 11.84 25.89 3.92
N ALA A 71 11.56 25.36 5.10
CA ALA A 71 12.00 25.95 6.37
C ALA A 71 13.52 25.84 6.59
N LEU A 72 14.15 24.76 6.11
CA LEU A 72 15.61 24.59 6.15
C LEU A 72 16.32 25.55 5.21
N PHE A 73 15.80 25.76 4.00
CA PHE A 73 16.36 26.68 3.01
C PHE A 73 15.93 28.15 3.20
N ASN A 74 15.09 28.45 4.19
CA ASN A 74 14.50 29.77 4.43
C ASN A 74 13.74 30.35 3.22
N PHE A 75 13.15 29.49 2.40
CA PHE A 75 12.32 29.90 1.26
C PHE A 75 10.85 30.13 1.64
N ASN A 76 10.49 29.92 2.90
CA ASN A 76 9.14 30.08 3.43
C ASN A 76 8.55 31.50 3.28
N ASN A 77 9.39 32.53 3.09
CA ASN A 77 8.93 33.92 2.99
C ASN A 77 8.58 34.38 1.56
N PHE A 78 8.86 33.56 0.54
CA PHE A 78 8.58 33.95 -0.85
C PHE A 78 7.09 33.77 -1.17
N GLN A 79 6.45 34.84 -1.65
CA GLN A 79 5.04 34.82 -2.06
C GLN A 79 4.75 33.75 -3.13
N PHE A 80 5.68 33.56 -4.06
CA PHE A 80 5.59 32.52 -5.09
C PHE A 80 5.39 31.11 -4.51
N ILE A 81 5.98 30.81 -3.36
CA ILE A 81 5.83 29.51 -2.69
C ILE A 81 4.43 29.38 -2.08
N ALA A 82 3.90 30.45 -1.49
CA ALA A 82 2.54 30.47 -0.98
C ALA A 82 1.54 30.22 -2.12
N ASP A 83 1.70 30.90 -3.25
CA ASP A 83 0.80 30.80 -4.41
C ASP A 83 0.87 29.44 -5.11
N SER A 84 2.07 28.83 -5.18
CA SER A 84 2.27 27.52 -5.83
C SER A 84 1.91 26.32 -4.94
N SER A 85 1.91 26.49 -3.61
CA SER A 85 1.68 25.39 -2.66
C SER A 85 0.36 24.62 -2.86
N PRO A 86 -0.81 25.23 -3.17
CA PRO A 86 -2.05 24.50 -3.37
C PRO A 86 -1.99 23.58 -4.60
N PHE A 87 -1.30 24.02 -5.66
CA PHE A 87 -1.10 23.23 -6.87
C PHE A 87 -0.20 22.03 -6.61
N ILE A 88 0.86 22.20 -5.80
CA ILE A 88 1.74 21.10 -5.40
C ILE A 88 0.97 20.04 -4.63
N ILE A 89 0.11 20.44 -3.68
CA ILE A 89 -0.76 19.51 -2.92
C ILE A 89 -1.66 18.72 -3.87
N LEU A 90 -2.28 19.39 -4.84
CA LEU A 90 -3.19 18.78 -5.80
C LEU A 90 -2.47 17.76 -6.70
N ILE A 91 -1.27 18.10 -7.19
CA ILE A 91 -0.43 17.20 -7.98
C ILE A 91 -0.02 15.96 -7.16
N LEU A 92 0.43 16.15 -5.92
CA LEU A 92 0.80 15.07 -5.01
C LEU A 92 -0.40 14.15 -4.74
N PHE A 93 -1.60 14.71 -4.55
CA PHE A 93 -2.82 13.95 -4.32
C PHE A 93 -3.21 13.10 -5.54
N ILE A 94 -3.23 13.68 -6.74
CA ILE A 94 -3.54 12.93 -7.97
C ILE A 94 -2.50 11.84 -8.22
N GLY A 95 -1.21 12.16 -8.04
CA GLY A 95 -0.12 11.21 -8.21
C GLY A 95 -0.23 10.02 -7.26
N SER A 96 -0.45 10.29 -5.97
CA SER A 96 -0.59 9.25 -4.94
C SER A 96 -1.86 8.40 -5.12
N TYR A 97 -2.98 9.01 -5.55
CA TYR A 97 -4.20 8.29 -5.89
C TYR A 97 -3.96 7.27 -7.01
N LYS A 98 -3.31 7.71 -8.10
CA LYS A 98 -2.95 6.83 -9.23
C LYS A 98 -1.95 5.76 -8.82
N TYR A 99 -0.98 6.10 -7.98
CA TYR A 99 0.02 5.17 -7.46
C TYR A 99 -0.61 4.01 -6.67
N ASN A 100 -1.54 4.31 -5.75
CA ASN A 100 -2.23 3.25 -4.99
C ASN A 100 -3.07 2.33 -5.90
N ASN A 101 -3.77 2.91 -6.87
CA ASN A 101 -4.55 2.14 -7.84
C ASN A 101 -3.67 1.18 -8.64
N TYR A 102 -2.52 1.66 -9.11
CA TYR A 102 -1.54 0.82 -9.80
C TYR A 102 -1.02 -0.31 -8.92
N TYR A 103 -0.63 0.00 -7.67
CA TYR A 103 -0.17 -0.99 -6.70
C TYR A 103 -1.24 -2.06 -6.43
N HIS A 104 -2.49 -1.63 -6.22
CA HIS A 104 -3.63 -2.51 -5.97
C HIS A 104 -3.90 -3.46 -7.16
N LYS A 105 -3.91 -2.95 -8.40
CA LYS A 105 -4.08 -3.77 -9.61
C LYS A 105 -2.96 -4.81 -9.74
N LYS A 106 -1.72 -4.41 -9.49
CA LYS A 106 -0.55 -5.32 -9.54
C LYS A 106 -0.66 -6.42 -8.47
N MET A 107 -1.12 -6.09 -7.28
CA MET A 107 -1.35 -7.06 -6.20
C MET A 107 -2.47 -8.03 -6.57
N LEU A 108 -3.62 -7.53 -7.05
CA LEU A 108 -4.73 -8.34 -7.52
C LEU A 108 -4.31 -9.32 -8.61
N HIS A 109 -3.55 -8.86 -9.60
CA HIS A 109 -3.06 -9.72 -10.67
C HIS A 109 -2.21 -10.88 -10.15
N ARG A 110 -1.33 -10.61 -9.16
CA ARG A 110 -0.51 -11.66 -8.51
C ARG A 110 -1.36 -12.69 -7.77
N ILE A 111 -2.37 -12.24 -7.03
CA ILE A 111 -3.28 -13.12 -6.28
C ILE A 111 -4.12 -13.96 -7.25
N TYR A 112 -4.68 -13.33 -8.29
CA TYR A 112 -5.47 -14.01 -9.30
C TYR A 112 -4.68 -15.08 -10.05
N LYS A 113 -3.43 -14.76 -10.45
CA LYS A 113 -2.53 -15.72 -11.09
C LYS A 113 -2.28 -16.93 -10.20
N LYS A 114 -1.93 -16.72 -8.92
CA LYS A 114 -1.73 -17.81 -7.95
C LYS A 114 -3.00 -18.65 -7.73
N TYR A 115 -4.16 -18.01 -7.70
CA TYR A 115 -5.43 -18.71 -7.55
C TYR A 115 -5.71 -19.61 -8.76
N GLN A 116 -5.49 -19.12 -9.98
CA GLN A 116 -5.68 -19.90 -11.21
C GLN A 116 -4.72 -21.09 -11.28
N GLU A 117 -3.44 -20.88 -10.95
CA GLU A 117 -2.44 -21.96 -10.85
C GLU A 117 -2.91 -23.06 -9.88
N LYS A 118 -3.43 -22.67 -8.70
CA LYS A 118 -3.93 -23.64 -7.71
C LYS A 118 -5.21 -24.35 -8.17
N LYS A 119 -6.09 -23.66 -8.89
CA LYS A 119 -7.31 -24.27 -9.44
C LYS A 119 -6.96 -25.34 -10.47
N ILE A 120 -6.04 -25.07 -11.39
CA ILE A 120 -5.59 -26.03 -12.40
C ILE A 120 -5.01 -27.30 -11.74
N VAL A 121 -4.19 -27.14 -10.70
CA VAL A 121 -3.63 -28.29 -9.96
C VAL A 121 -4.73 -29.12 -9.28
N ASN A 122 -5.74 -28.48 -8.70
CA ASN A 122 -6.86 -29.17 -8.08
C ASN A 122 -7.75 -29.89 -9.11
N ASP A 123 -8.03 -29.26 -10.25
CA ASP A 123 -8.83 -29.85 -11.33
C ASP A 123 -8.09 -31.08 -11.92
N LEU A 124 -6.76 -31.00 -12.09
CA LEU A 124 -5.92 -32.13 -12.48
C LEU A 124 -5.97 -33.27 -11.44
N LYS A 125 -5.89 -32.95 -10.14
CA LYS A 125 -6.01 -33.95 -9.08
C LYS A 125 -7.37 -34.67 -9.13
N GLN A 126 -8.47 -33.93 -9.24
CA GLN A 126 -9.81 -34.51 -9.34
C GLN A 126 -9.98 -35.40 -10.59
N SER A 127 -9.38 -35.01 -11.73
CA SER A 127 -9.45 -35.82 -12.94
C SER A 127 -8.72 -37.17 -12.82
N ILE A 128 -7.68 -37.24 -11.98
CA ILE A 128 -6.94 -38.48 -11.68
C ILE A 128 -7.70 -39.33 -10.66
N ASP A 129 -8.24 -38.71 -9.61
CA ASP A 129 -9.03 -39.42 -8.59
C ASP A 129 -10.28 -40.09 -9.20
N ASN A 130 -10.87 -39.47 -10.25
CA ASN A 130 -12.04 -40.00 -10.95
C ASN A 130 -11.71 -41.02 -12.05
N ASN A 131 -10.48 -41.08 -12.57
CA ASN A 131 -10.04 -42.01 -13.62
C ASN A 131 -8.62 -42.54 -13.33
N PRO A 132 -8.49 -43.48 -12.38
CA PRO A 132 -7.19 -43.93 -11.88
C PRO A 132 -6.35 -44.71 -12.91
N GLU A 133 -6.95 -45.16 -14.02
CA GLU A 133 -6.30 -45.94 -15.07
C GLU A 133 -5.53 -45.08 -16.10
N ASN A 134 -5.70 -43.75 -16.10
CA ASN A 134 -5.01 -42.85 -17.02
C ASN A 134 -3.59 -42.51 -16.54
N VAL A 135 -2.65 -43.42 -16.82
CA VAL A 135 -1.21 -43.30 -16.49
C VAL A 135 -0.58 -42.01 -17.04
N GLU A 136 -1.01 -41.54 -18.22
CA GLU A 136 -0.52 -40.29 -18.81
C GLU A 136 -0.89 -39.06 -17.97
N MET A 137 -2.13 -38.97 -17.47
CA MET A 137 -2.55 -37.85 -16.60
C MET A 137 -1.79 -37.86 -15.27
N LYS A 138 -1.51 -39.05 -14.72
CA LYS A 138 -0.72 -39.20 -13.49
C LYS A 138 0.71 -38.70 -13.65
N ASN A 139 1.34 -38.96 -14.80
CA ASN A 139 2.67 -38.45 -15.12
C ASN A 139 2.66 -36.92 -15.28
N ILE A 140 1.68 -36.38 -16.00
CA ILE A 140 1.51 -34.92 -16.16
C ILE A 140 1.31 -34.24 -14.81
N TYR A 141 0.44 -34.77 -13.95
CA TYR A 141 0.23 -34.23 -12.60
C TYR A 141 1.49 -34.30 -11.75
N ASN A 142 2.21 -35.42 -11.73
CA ASN A 142 3.46 -35.54 -10.98
C ASN A 142 4.53 -34.56 -11.49
N SER A 143 4.61 -34.32 -12.80
CA SER A 143 5.51 -33.32 -13.38
C SER A 143 5.09 -31.90 -13.03
N VAL A 144 3.80 -31.56 -13.14
CA VAL A 144 3.27 -30.24 -12.76
C VAL A 144 3.45 -30.01 -11.26
N GLU A 145 3.18 -31.01 -10.42
CA GLU A 145 3.38 -30.97 -8.97
C GLU A 145 4.86 -30.83 -8.61
N ARG A 146 5.76 -31.53 -9.30
CA ARG A 146 7.21 -31.42 -9.08
C ARG A 146 7.74 -30.05 -9.51
N ILE A 147 7.31 -29.53 -10.66
CA ILE A 147 7.67 -28.18 -11.13
C ILE A 147 7.12 -27.11 -10.18
N THR A 148 5.85 -27.23 -9.77
CA THR A 148 5.28 -26.31 -8.78
C THR A 148 6.00 -26.45 -7.44
N LYS A 149 6.17 -27.64 -6.89
CA LYS A 149 6.91 -27.87 -5.63
C LYS A 149 8.34 -27.34 -5.71
N GLU A 150 9.11 -27.59 -6.76
CA GLU A 150 10.48 -27.07 -6.86
C GLU A 150 10.52 -25.53 -6.96
N VAL A 151 9.57 -24.93 -7.70
CA VAL A 151 9.41 -23.47 -7.73
C VAL A 151 8.94 -22.92 -6.37
N TYR A 152 8.11 -23.65 -5.62
CA TYR A 152 7.61 -23.32 -4.28
C TYR A 152 8.56 -23.71 -3.13
N VAL A 153 9.55 -24.57 -3.35
CA VAL A 153 10.55 -24.97 -2.34
C VAL A 153 11.76 -24.03 -2.43
N LYS A 154 12.17 -23.62 -3.64
CA LYS A 154 13.08 -22.47 -3.80
C LYS A 154 12.43 -21.14 -3.40
N LYS A 155 11.09 -21.08 -3.42
CA LYS A 155 10.29 -19.99 -2.88
C LYS A 155 9.47 -20.51 -1.69
N GLU A 156 10.07 -20.65 -0.51
CA GLU A 156 9.35 -20.56 0.78
C GLU A 156 8.67 -19.17 0.99
N ILE A 157 8.20 -18.58 -0.11
CA ILE A 157 7.19 -17.54 -0.17
C ILE A 157 5.90 -18.23 0.25
N LYS A 158 5.59 -18.10 1.54
CA LYS A 158 4.22 -18.12 2.06
C LYS A 158 3.28 -17.68 0.94
N VAL A 159 2.46 -18.61 0.43
CA VAL A 159 1.56 -18.36 -0.71
C VAL A 159 0.70 -17.11 -0.46
N PHE A 160 0.45 -16.85 0.82
CA PHE A 160 0.04 -15.59 1.40
C PHE A 160 1.04 -15.21 2.51
N CYS A 161 1.87 -14.19 2.31
CA CYS A 161 2.87 -13.79 3.31
C CYS A 161 2.24 -13.16 4.56
N ASN A 162 0.94 -12.90 4.53
CA ASN A 162 0.23 -12.09 5.50
C ASN A 162 -1.22 -12.58 5.63
N TYR A 163 -1.77 -12.63 6.85
CA TYR A 163 -3.18 -12.92 7.13
C TYR A 163 -4.14 -12.18 6.18
N TYR A 164 -3.79 -10.94 5.85
CA TYR A 164 -4.49 -10.10 4.90
C TYR A 164 -4.60 -10.71 3.52
N GLU A 165 -3.53 -11.26 2.93
CA GLU A 165 -3.62 -11.82 1.57
C GLU A 165 -4.54 -13.07 1.51
N CYS A 166 -4.64 -13.82 2.62
CA CYS A 166 -5.63 -14.90 2.79
C CYS A 166 -7.07 -14.37 2.89
N GLU A 167 -7.29 -13.32 3.68
CA GLU A 167 -8.60 -12.67 3.81
C GLU A 167 -9.05 -12.07 2.47
N ILE A 168 -8.10 -11.51 1.73
CA ILE A 168 -8.28 -10.94 0.40
C ILE A 168 -8.72 -12.00 -0.60
N ALA A 169 -8.02 -13.14 -0.64
CA ALA A 169 -8.42 -14.26 -1.50
C ALA A 169 -9.80 -14.79 -1.11
N SER A 170 -10.09 -14.88 0.20
CA SER A 170 -11.38 -15.35 0.71
C SER A 170 -12.54 -14.43 0.33
N ARG A 171 -12.37 -13.10 0.42
CA ARG A 171 -13.38 -12.11 0.01
C ARG A 171 -13.60 -12.08 -1.50
N PHE A 172 -12.52 -12.19 -2.30
CA PHE A 172 -12.63 -12.30 -3.76
C PHE A 172 -13.44 -13.53 -4.18
N LEU A 173 -13.22 -14.67 -3.52
CA LEU A 173 -13.95 -15.90 -3.80
C LEU A 173 -15.43 -15.80 -3.45
N ARG A 174 -15.78 -15.21 -2.29
CA ARG A 174 -17.20 -14.96 -1.95
C ARG A 174 -17.91 -14.06 -2.97
N TYR A 175 -17.26 -12.97 -3.39
CA TYR A 175 -17.87 -12.05 -4.35
C TYR A 175 -18.07 -12.69 -5.73
N LYS A 176 -17.08 -13.45 -6.22
CA LYS A 176 -17.11 -13.99 -7.59
C LYS A 176 -17.95 -15.28 -7.70
N TYR A 177 -18.00 -16.09 -6.63
CA TYR A 177 -18.62 -17.42 -6.67
C TYR A 177 -19.84 -17.59 -5.77
N LYS A 178 -20.31 -16.55 -5.05
CA LYS A 178 -21.45 -16.63 -4.12
C LYS A 178 -21.41 -17.91 -3.24
N LEU A 179 -20.26 -18.15 -2.60
CA LEU A 179 -20.20 -19.01 -1.40
C LEU A 179 -20.81 -18.24 -0.23
#